data_AF-A1YGA6-F1
#
_entry.id   AF-A1YGA6-F1
#
_cell.length_a   1.000
_cell.length_b   1.000
_cell.length_c   1.000
_cell.angle_alpha   90.00
_cell.angle_beta   90.00
_cell.angle_gamma   90.00
#
_symmetry.space_group_name_H-M   'P 1'
#
loop_
_entity.id
_entity.type
_entity.pdbx_description
1 polymer ?
#
loop_
_entity_poly.entity_id
_entity_poly.type
_entity_poly.pdbx_seq_one_letter_code
_entity_poly.pdbx_strand_id
1 'polypeptide(L)'
;IRKDRRGGRMLKHKRQRDDGEGRGEVGSAGDMRAANLWPSPLMIKHSKKNSPALSLTADQMVSALLDAEPPILYSEYDPTRPFSEASMMGLLTNLADRELVH
;
A
#
# COMPACT_ATOMS: atom_id res chain seq x y z
N ILE A 1 -38.24 27.72 12.41
CA ILE A 1 -38.80 27.09 11.19
C ILE A 1 -38.48 25.59 11.23
N ARG A 2 -39.50 24.74 11.39
CA ARG A 2 -39.37 23.27 11.41
C ARG A 2 -39.60 22.74 9.99
N LYS A 3 -38.64 21.98 9.45
CA LYS A 3 -38.71 21.39 8.11
C LYS A 3 -39.28 19.97 8.22
N ASP A 4 -40.60 19.86 8.21
CA ASP A 4 -41.29 18.58 7.98
C ASP A 4 -41.69 18.48 6.50
N ARG A 5 -41.16 17.46 5.81
CA ARG A 5 -41.72 16.77 4.62
C ARG A 5 -40.78 15.61 4.26
N ARG A 6 -41.02 14.41 4.78
CA ARG A 6 -41.78 13.31 4.12
C ARG A 6 -41.20 12.87 2.77
N GLY A 7 -40.71 11.63 2.74
CA GLY A 7 -40.49 10.80 1.55
C GLY A 7 -39.03 10.37 1.40
N GLY A 8 -38.66 9.11 1.27
CA GLY A 8 -39.40 7.86 1.24
C GLY A 8 -38.43 6.75 1.67
N ARG A 9 -38.96 5.70 2.30
CA ARG A 9 -38.18 4.59 2.86
C ARG A 9 -37.46 3.90 1.70
N MET A 10 -36.13 3.86 1.72
CA MET A 10 -35.38 3.06 0.75
C MET A 10 -35.73 1.58 0.91
N LEU A 11 -35.73 0.87 -0.23
CA LEU A 11 -36.10 -0.53 -0.38
C LEU A 11 -35.38 -1.39 0.67
N LYS A 12 -36.15 -2.08 1.52
CA LYS A 12 -35.62 -3.11 2.41
C LYS A 12 -35.25 -4.33 1.56
N HIS A 13 -33.96 -4.60 1.42
CA HIS A 13 -33.52 -5.90 0.95
C HIS A 13 -33.99 -6.96 1.96
N LYS A 14 -34.83 -7.87 1.45
CA LYS A 14 -35.35 -9.06 2.13
C LYS A 14 -34.16 -9.86 2.65
N ARG A 15 -33.97 -9.91 3.97
CA ARG A 15 -33.07 -10.90 4.59
C ARG A 15 -33.72 -12.26 4.35
N GLN A 16 -33.15 -13.05 3.45
CA GLN A 16 -33.44 -14.47 3.37
C GLN A 16 -32.82 -15.10 4.62
N ARG A 17 -33.65 -15.28 5.64
CA ARG A 17 -33.39 -16.20 6.73
C ARG A 17 -33.69 -17.59 6.17
N ASP A 18 -32.66 -18.38 5.95
CA ASP A 18 -32.78 -19.82 5.89
C ASP A 18 -31.97 -20.36 7.06
N ASP A 19 -32.64 -21.05 7.97
CA ASP A 19 -32.11 -21.61 9.20
C ASP A 19 -31.31 -22.87 8.84
N GLY A 20 -29.99 -22.83 9.02
CA GLY A 20 -29.11 -24.00 8.92
C GLY A 20 -28.14 -24.01 10.10
N GLU A 21 -28.47 -24.75 11.15
CA GLU A 21 -27.62 -24.95 12.32
C GLU A 21 -26.32 -25.67 11.95
N GLY A 22 -25.17 -25.15 12.41
CA GLY A 22 -23.87 -25.78 12.25
C GLY A 22 -22.71 -24.93 12.77
N ARG A 23 -22.29 -25.20 14.00
CA ARG A 23 -21.17 -24.62 14.76
C ARG A 23 -19.88 -24.37 13.96
N GLY A 24 -19.23 -23.22 14.18
CA GLY A 24 -17.81 -23.02 13.79
C GLY A 24 -17.36 -21.56 13.71
N GLU A 25 -16.78 -21.07 14.81
CA GLU A 25 -15.61 -20.17 14.90
C GLU A 25 -15.44 -18.98 13.92
N VAL A 26 -15.52 -17.78 14.50
CA VAL A 26 -14.78 -16.53 14.22
C VAL A 26 -14.47 -16.22 12.75
N GLY A 27 -15.26 -15.30 12.20
CA GLY A 27 -15.03 -14.68 10.89
C GLY A 27 -13.66 -14.00 10.79
N SER A 28 -12.79 -14.64 10.00
CA SER A 28 -11.61 -14.03 9.38
C SER A 28 -12.06 -12.95 8.39
N ALA A 29 -12.03 -11.69 8.83
CA ALA A 29 -12.35 -10.52 7.99
C ALA A 29 -11.32 -9.40 8.19
N GLY A 30 -10.06 -9.76 8.41
CA GLY A 30 -8.95 -8.80 8.61
C GLY A 30 -7.87 -8.80 7.53
N ASP A 31 -7.72 -9.86 6.72
CA ASP A 31 -6.46 -10.13 6.01
C ASP A 31 -6.49 -9.89 4.48
N MET A 32 -7.51 -9.24 3.93
CA MET A 32 -7.57 -9.02 2.47
C MET A 32 -6.87 -7.75 1.98
N ARG A 33 -6.32 -6.92 2.87
CA ARG A 33 -5.72 -5.62 2.47
C ARG A 33 -4.20 -5.62 2.29
N ALA A 34 -3.49 -6.71 2.60
CA ALA A 34 -2.03 -6.77 2.47
C ALA A 34 -1.53 -7.52 1.21
N ALA A 35 -2.37 -8.31 0.55
CA ALA A 35 -1.91 -9.31 -0.43
C ALA A 35 -1.58 -8.79 -1.85
N ASN A 36 -1.76 -7.49 -2.13
CA ASN A 36 -1.64 -6.96 -3.50
C ASN A 36 -0.50 -5.94 -3.71
N LEU A 37 0.38 -5.73 -2.72
CA LEU A 37 1.53 -4.83 -2.88
C LEU A 37 2.61 -5.39 -3.80
N TRP A 38 2.54 -6.69 -4.11
CA TRP A 38 3.50 -7.41 -4.94
C TRP A 38 2.76 -8.03 -6.12
N PRO A 39 3.17 -7.76 -7.37
CA PRO A 39 2.67 -8.52 -8.50
C PRO A 39 3.01 -9.99 -8.27
N SER A 40 1.99 -10.82 -8.11
CA SER A 40 2.15 -12.28 -8.06
C SER A 40 2.98 -12.73 -9.28
N PRO A 41 4.03 -13.55 -9.10
CA PRO A 41 4.88 -14.01 -10.20
C PRO A 41 4.13 -14.90 -11.20
N LEU A 42 2.90 -15.29 -10.89
CA LEU A 42 2.07 -16.10 -11.75
C LEU A 42 1.05 -15.22 -12.47
N MET A 43 1.40 -14.93 -13.73
CA MET A 43 0.52 -14.49 -14.82
C MET A 43 0.28 -12.98 -14.94
N ILE A 44 1.33 -12.23 -15.27
CA ILE A 44 1.17 -10.94 -15.97
C ILE A 44 0.53 -11.23 -17.34
N LYS A 45 -0.78 -10.97 -17.47
CA LYS A 45 -1.52 -11.14 -18.72
C LYS A 45 -1.01 -10.13 -19.75
N HIS A 46 -0.36 -10.65 -20.77
CA HIS A 46 0.42 -10.00 -21.81
C HIS A 46 -0.40 -9.07 -22.71
N SER A 47 -0.07 -7.77 -22.74
CA SER A 47 -0.44 -6.87 -23.85
C SER A 47 0.75 -6.07 -24.44
N LYS A 48 1.99 -6.37 -24.04
CA LYS A 48 3.21 -5.80 -24.63
C LYS A 48 4.26 -6.88 -24.84
N LYS A 49 4.24 -7.49 -26.01
CA LYS A 49 5.09 -8.61 -26.44
C LYS A 49 6.56 -8.22 -26.71
N ASN A 50 7.00 -7.06 -26.21
CA ASN A 50 8.31 -6.47 -26.53
C ASN A 50 8.93 -5.71 -25.34
N SER A 51 8.55 -6.03 -24.11
CA SER A 51 9.13 -5.40 -22.93
C SER A 51 10.54 -5.96 -22.66
N PRO A 52 11.59 -5.14 -22.65
CA PRO A 52 12.97 -5.60 -22.40
C PRO A 52 13.13 -6.25 -21.02
N ALA A 53 12.30 -5.85 -20.04
CA ALA A 53 12.27 -6.46 -18.72
C ALA A 53 11.75 -7.92 -18.72
N LEU A 54 10.96 -8.33 -19.74
CA LEU A 54 10.41 -9.68 -19.82
C LEU A 54 11.39 -10.69 -20.44
N SER A 55 12.48 -10.23 -21.03
CA SER A 55 13.52 -11.07 -21.64
C SER A 55 14.76 -11.27 -20.76
N LEU A 56 14.82 -10.61 -19.59
CA LEU A 56 15.96 -10.74 -18.68
C LEU A 56 15.97 -12.13 -18.03
N THR A 57 17.15 -12.73 -17.94
CA THR A 57 17.36 -13.88 -17.06
C THR A 57 17.26 -13.45 -15.60
N ALA A 58 17.11 -14.41 -14.68
CA ALA A 58 17.08 -14.11 -13.25
C ALA A 58 18.32 -13.32 -12.79
N ASP A 59 19.52 -13.75 -13.21
CA ASP A 59 20.77 -13.08 -12.84
C ASP A 59 20.84 -11.66 -13.41
N GLN A 60 20.41 -11.46 -14.66
CA GLN A 60 20.36 -10.12 -15.27
C GLN A 60 19.36 -9.20 -14.56
N MET A 61 18.22 -9.75 -14.13
CA MET A 61 17.24 -9.00 -13.35
C MET A 61 17.80 -8.61 -11.98
N VAL A 62 18.50 -9.53 -11.30
CA VAL A 62 19.15 -9.24 -10.02
C VAL A 62 20.24 -8.18 -10.19
N SER A 63 21.12 -8.32 -11.17
CA SER A 63 22.16 -7.31 -11.46
C SER A 63 21.54 -5.95 -11.76
N ALA A 64 20.51 -5.88 -12.61
CA ALA A 64 19.85 -4.63 -12.94
C ALA A 64 19.18 -3.96 -11.72
N LEU A 65 18.66 -4.73 -10.77
CA LEU A 65 18.09 -4.20 -9.53
C LEU A 65 19.17 -3.69 -8.56
N LEU A 66 20.31 -4.39 -8.46
CA LEU A 66 21.44 -3.97 -7.63
C LEU A 66 22.10 -2.69 -8.18
N ASP A 67 22.29 -2.63 -9.49
CA ASP A 67 22.89 -1.46 -10.16
C ASP A 67 21.99 -0.22 -10.10
N ALA A 68 20.68 -0.42 -9.89
CA ALA A 68 19.70 0.65 -9.76
C ALA A 68 19.47 1.12 -8.32
N GLU A 69 20.24 0.63 -7.34
CA GLU A 69 20.09 1.08 -5.94
C GLU A 69 20.47 2.57 -5.80
N PRO A 70 19.61 3.41 -5.21
CA PRO A 70 19.90 4.83 -5.03
C PRO A 70 21.02 5.03 -3.99
N PRO A 71 21.75 6.17 -4.04
CA PRO A 71 22.80 6.45 -3.08
C PRO A 71 22.24 6.67 -1.66
N ILE A 72 23.00 6.25 -0.65
CA ILE A 72 22.67 6.51 0.75
C ILE A 72 22.82 8.02 1.04
N LEU A 73 21.76 8.63 1.54
CA LEU A 73 21.76 10.01 2.00
C LEU A 73 21.80 10.07 3.54
N TYR A 74 22.48 11.08 4.05
CA TYR A 74 22.56 11.34 5.48
C TYR A 74 21.77 12.60 5.83
N SER A 75 21.14 12.56 7.00
CA SER A 75 20.46 13.73 7.57
C SER A 75 21.47 14.82 7.92
N GLU A 76 21.01 16.07 7.90
CA GLU A 76 21.81 17.25 8.30
C GLU A 76 21.84 17.41 9.83
N TYR A 77 22.03 16.29 10.51
CA TYR A 77 22.02 16.22 11.96
C TYR A 77 23.23 16.95 12.56
N ASP A 78 22.95 17.89 13.46
CA ASP A 78 23.94 18.55 14.30
C ASP A 78 23.95 17.92 15.72
N PRO A 79 25.01 17.19 16.09
CA PRO A 79 25.10 16.53 17.40
C PRO A 79 25.27 17.48 18.58
N THR A 80 25.57 18.75 18.33
CA THR A 80 25.73 19.75 19.39
C THR A 80 24.40 20.33 19.85
N ARG A 81 23.33 20.13 19.07
CA ARG A 81 22.01 20.69 19.33
C ARG A 81 21.07 19.64 19.95
N PRO A 82 20.42 19.93 21.10
CA PRO A 82 19.46 19.01 21.68
C PRO A 82 18.25 18.84 20.77
N PHE A 83 17.68 17.64 20.77
CA PHE A 83 16.48 17.36 19.99
C PHE A 83 15.22 17.90 20.65
N SER A 84 14.37 18.46 19.80
CA SER A 84 12.94 18.68 20.01
C SER A 84 12.15 17.85 18.99
N GLU A 85 10.86 17.64 19.24
CA GLU A 85 9.95 16.99 18.30
C GLU A 85 9.99 17.67 16.92
N ALA A 86 9.88 19.00 16.90
CA ALA A 86 9.92 19.78 15.66
C ALA A 86 11.25 19.63 14.92
N SER A 87 12.40 19.62 15.61
CA SER A 87 13.69 19.44 14.95
C SER A 87 13.90 18.02 14.43
N MET A 88 13.40 17.01 15.12
CA MET A 88 13.47 15.62 14.66
C MET A 88 12.60 15.43 13.42
N MET A 89 11.35 15.91 13.47
CA MET A 89 10.45 15.88 12.31
C MET A 89 11.05 16.63 11.12
N GLY A 90 11.64 17.81 11.35
CA GLY A 90 12.30 18.56 10.28
C GLY A 90 13.46 17.79 9.62
N LEU A 91 14.32 17.15 10.41
CA LEU A 91 15.42 16.32 9.88
C LEU A 91 14.90 15.12 9.07
N LEU A 92 13.84 14.46 9.56
CA LEU A 92 13.25 13.30 8.88
C LEU A 92 12.54 13.70 7.58
N THR A 93 11.76 14.79 7.59
CA THR A 93 11.08 15.29 6.39
C THR A 93 12.08 15.80 5.35
N ASN A 94 13.12 16.52 5.79
CA ASN A 94 14.19 16.96 4.88
C ASN A 94 14.94 15.77 4.24
N LEU A 95 15.24 14.72 5.02
CA LEU A 95 15.86 13.51 4.48
C LEU A 95 14.94 12.87 3.44
N ALA A 96 13.65 12.72 3.73
CA ALA A 96 12.67 12.16 2.80
C ALA A 96 12.56 12.98 1.50
N ASP A 97 12.54 14.31 1.58
CA ASP A 97 12.49 15.19 0.41
C ASP A 97 13.70 14.96 -0.51
N ARG A 98 14.89 14.73 0.08
CA ARG A 98 16.12 14.46 -0.67
C ARG A 98 16.16 13.04 -1.24
N GLU A 99 15.64 12.05 -0.50
CA GLU A 99 15.53 10.67 -0.97
C GLU A 99 14.58 10.55 -2.18
N LEU A 100 13.50 11.34 -2.24
CA LEU A 100 12.51 11.29 -3.32
C LEU A 100 13.00 11.86 -4.67
N VAL A 101 14.09 12.63 -4.68
CA VAL A 101 14.66 13.21 -5.91
C VAL A 101 15.43 12.17 -6.76
N HIS A 102 15.76 11.01 -6.17
CA HIS A 102 16.50 9.93 -6.81
C HIS A 102 15.55 8.90 -7.44
#